data_AF-A0A3D5EGM2-F1
#
_entry.id   AF-A0A3D5EGM2-F1
#
_cell.length_a   1.000
_cell.length_b   1.000
_cell.length_c   1.000
_cell.angle_alpha   90.00
_cell.angle_beta   90.00
_cell.angle_gamma   90.00
#
_symmetry.space_group_name_H-M   'P 1'
#
loop_
_entity.id
_entity.type
_entity.pdbx_description
1 polymer ?
#
loop_
_entity_poly.entity_id
_entity_poly.type
_entity_poly.pdbx_seq_one_letter_code
_entity_poly.pdbx_strand_id
1 'polypeptide(L)'
;MTVQDEQHARFRPIMGLIMAFLSLSVLFFIPVPKIFQQSLGAAVLNTGHILFFCLFGFAFFRFTSGTLLYRIIVFLMVVFAISLGVESIQSMVGRAFQWGDVLRNELGALLGLSVFRCFTVSSGRQLSLRLTWLLLVMIAIVIERLPLVHEVMFQHT
;
A
#
# COMPACT_ATOMS: atom_id res chain seq x y z
N MET A 1 -5.34 -23.64 28.68
CA MET A 1 -4.77 -23.31 27.35
C MET A 1 -3.27 -23.18 27.52
N THR A 2 -2.49 -23.94 26.75
CA THR A 2 -1.03 -23.91 26.85
C THR A 2 -0.46 -22.79 25.98
N VAL A 3 0.73 -22.28 26.30
CA VAL A 3 1.41 -21.22 25.52
C VAL A 3 1.62 -21.63 24.04
N GLN A 4 1.73 -22.93 23.75
CA GLN A 4 1.80 -23.48 22.40
C GLN A 4 0.51 -23.32 21.60
N ASP A 5 -0.66 -23.42 22.25
CA ASP A 5 -1.97 -23.29 21.60
C ASP A 5 -2.23 -21.84 21.15
N GLU A 6 -1.80 -20.86 21.95
CA GLU A 6 -1.94 -19.43 21.62
C GLU A 6 -1.02 -19.01 20.45
N GLN A 7 0.21 -19.54 20.40
CA GLN A 7 1.09 -19.31 19.26
C GLN A 7 0.51 -19.90 17.96
N HIS A 8 0.02 -21.14 17.99
CA HIS A 8 -0.57 -21.78 16.81
C HIS A 8 -1.82 -21.04 16.30
N ALA A 9 -2.64 -20.50 17.20
CA ALA A 9 -3.83 -19.73 16.85
C ALA A 9 -3.48 -18.39 16.15
N ARG A 10 -2.36 -17.75 16.51
CA ARG A 10 -1.91 -16.48 15.91
C ARG A 10 -1.21 -16.65 14.56
N PHE A 11 -0.55 -17.79 14.34
CA PHE A 11 0.21 -18.09 13.11
C PHE A 11 -0.67 -18.47 11.90
N ARG A 12 -1.83 -19.08 12.14
CA ARG A 12 -2.78 -19.45 11.07
C ARG A 12 -3.31 -18.27 10.25
N PRO A 13 -3.81 -17.17 10.86
CA PRO A 13 -4.35 -16.04 10.09
C PRO A 13 -3.28 -15.24 9.35
N ILE A 14 -2.03 -15.19 9.86
CA ILE A 14 -0.95 -14.47 9.16
C ILE A 14 -0.53 -15.24 7.89
N MET A 15 -0.43 -16.57 7.93
CA MET A 15 -0.12 -17.36 6.73
C MET A 15 -1.21 -17.27 5.67
N GLY A 16 -2.49 -17.32 6.07
CA GLY A 16 -3.59 -17.11 5.13
C GLY A 16 -3.51 -15.74 4.43
N LEU A 17 -3.18 -14.68 5.17
CA LEU A 17 -2.97 -13.34 4.60
C LEU A 17 -1.76 -13.30 3.67
N ILE A 18 -0.63 -13.91 4.06
CA ILE A 18 0.56 -13.98 3.20
C ILE A 18 0.20 -14.65 1.87
N MET A 19 -0.47 -15.81 1.92
CA MET A 19 -0.87 -16.54 0.71
C MET A 19 -1.83 -15.73 -0.17
N ALA A 20 -2.80 -15.03 0.44
CA ALA A 20 -3.72 -14.16 -0.29
C ALA A 20 -2.97 -13.00 -0.99
N PHE A 21 -2.03 -12.36 -0.29
CA PHE A 21 -1.22 -11.27 -0.85
C PHE A 21 -0.27 -11.74 -1.93
N LEU A 22 0.38 -12.89 -1.77
CA LEU A 22 1.21 -13.49 -2.81
C LEU A 22 0.38 -13.81 -4.06
N SER A 23 -0.82 -14.36 -3.89
CA SER A 23 -1.71 -14.67 -5.01
C SER A 23 -2.14 -13.41 -5.77
N LEU A 24 -2.54 -12.36 -5.05
CA LEU A 24 -2.90 -11.07 -5.64
C LEU A 24 -1.68 -10.35 -6.25
N SER A 25 -0.48 -10.57 -5.70
CA SER A 25 0.74 -9.92 -6.19
C SER A 25 1.10 -10.32 -7.63
N VAL A 26 0.63 -11.50 -8.09
CA VAL A 26 0.83 -11.96 -9.46
C VAL A 26 0.31 -10.93 -10.48
N LEU A 27 -0.75 -10.19 -10.14
CA LEU A 27 -1.35 -9.17 -11.00
C LEU A 27 -0.38 -8.03 -11.36
N PHE A 28 0.61 -7.75 -10.51
CA PHE A 28 1.64 -6.73 -10.79
C PHE A 28 2.57 -7.14 -11.93
N PHE A 29 2.72 -8.43 -12.20
CA PHE A 29 3.67 -8.93 -13.19
C PHE A 29 3.04 -9.17 -14.57
N ILE A 30 1.71 -9.02 -14.69
CA ILE A 30 1.01 -9.18 -15.98
C ILE A 30 1.29 -7.93 -16.84
N PRO A 31 1.84 -8.06 -18.07
CA PRO A 31 2.07 -6.92 -18.95
C PRO A 31 0.77 -6.17 -19.23
N VAL A 32 0.80 -4.83 -19.20
CA VAL A 32 -0.39 -4.01 -19.50
C VAL A 32 -0.71 -4.11 -20.99
N PRO A 33 -1.92 -4.53 -21.38
CA PRO A 33 -2.32 -4.54 -22.79
C PRO A 33 -2.24 -3.13 -23.39
N LYS A 34 -1.83 -3.00 -24.65
CA LYS A 34 -1.65 -1.70 -25.32
C LYS A 34 -2.89 -0.79 -25.27
N ILE A 35 -4.09 -1.37 -25.23
CA ILE A 35 -5.36 -0.65 -25.05
C ILE A 35 -5.43 0.13 -23.73
N PHE A 36 -4.85 -0.41 -22.66
CA PHE A 36 -4.83 0.23 -21.34
C PHE A 36 -3.59 1.10 -21.10
N GLN A 37 -2.72 1.25 -22.08
CA GLN A 37 -1.58 2.18 -22.02
C GLN A 37 -1.99 3.63 -22.29
N GLN A 38 -3.24 3.87 -22.73
CA GLN A 38 -3.82 5.22 -22.80
C GLN A 38 -4.05 5.81 -21.40
N SER A 39 -4.04 7.13 -21.27
CA SER A 39 -3.90 7.86 -20.00
C SER A 39 -4.84 7.37 -18.89
N LEU A 40 -6.11 7.12 -19.20
CA LEU A 40 -7.11 6.64 -18.22
C LEU A 40 -6.89 5.17 -17.79
N GLY A 41 -6.45 4.30 -18.69
CA GLY A 41 -6.16 2.90 -18.37
C GLY A 41 -4.94 2.78 -17.46
N ALA A 42 -3.88 3.52 -17.79
CA ALA A 42 -2.68 3.60 -16.97
C ALA A 42 -2.99 4.22 -15.60
N ALA A 43 -3.84 5.24 -15.57
CA ALA A 43 -4.32 5.86 -14.34
C ALA A 43 -4.96 4.86 -13.38
N VAL A 44 -5.91 4.06 -13.86
CA VAL A 44 -6.63 3.07 -13.05
C VAL A 44 -5.67 1.99 -12.53
N LEU A 45 -4.76 1.50 -13.38
CA LEU A 45 -3.78 0.49 -12.99
C LEU A 45 -2.81 1.00 -11.91
N ASN A 46 -2.36 2.25 -12.04
CA ASN A 46 -1.48 2.87 -11.04
C ASN A 46 -2.20 3.10 -9.69
N THR A 47 -3.52 3.29 -9.70
CA THR A 47 -4.32 3.33 -8.45
C THR A 47 -4.36 1.97 -7.76
N GLY A 48 -4.22 0.88 -8.53
CA GLY A 48 -4.12 -0.49 -8.00
C GLY A 48 -2.97 -0.66 -7.00
N HIS A 49 -1.81 -0.02 -7.25
CA HIS A 49 -0.67 -0.01 -6.32
C HIS A 49 -1.05 0.56 -4.95
N ILE A 50 -1.67 1.74 -4.94
CA ILE A 50 -2.11 2.43 -3.71
C ILE A 50 -3.12 1.55 -2.95
N LEU A 51 -4.11 0.99 -3.64
CA LEU A 51 -5.15 0.16 -3.02
C LEU A 51 -4.56 -1.14 -2.44
N PHE A 52 -3.71 -1.82 -3.20
CA PHE A 52 -3.07 -3.06 -2.75
C PHE A 52 -2.20 -2.84 -1.51
N PHE A 53 -1.35 -1.81 -1.53
CA PHE A 53 -0.49 -1.51 -0.39
C PHE A 53 -1.27 -0.89 0.78
N CYS A 54 -2.42 -0.26 0.55
CA CYS A 54 -3.36 0.12 1.62
C CYS A 54 -3.90 -1.10 2.35
N LEU A 55 -4.36 -2.11 1.62
CA LEU A 55 -4.78 -3.38 2.24
C LEU A 55 -3.61 -4.04 2.96
N PHE A 56 -2.40 -4.00 2.37
CA PHE A 56 -1.19 -4.55 3.00
C PHE A 56 -0.88 -3.84 4.33
N GLY A 57 -0.83 -2.51 4.32
CA GLY A 57 -0.63 -1.66 5.48
C GLY A 57 -1.63 -1.95 6.59
N PHE A 58 -2.92 -2.00 6.24
CA PHE A 58 -3.98 -2.29 7.18
C PHE A 58 -3.87 -3.71 7.78
N ALA A 59 -3.60 -4.72 6.95
CA ALA A 59 -3.60 -6.12 7.36
C ALA A 59 -2.35 -6.52 8.15
N PHE A 60 -1.16 -6.04 7.75
CA PHE A 60 0.11 -6.51 8.27
C PHE A 60 0.70 -5.65 9.39
N PHE A 61 0.36 -4.35 9.46
CA PHE A 61 0.95 -3.49 10.49
C PHE A 61 0.66 -3.96 11.92
N ARG A 62 -0.47 -4.62 12.16
CA ARG A 62 -0.83 -5.20 13.47
C ARG A 62 0.13 -6.28 13.97
N PHE A 63 0.93 -6.89 13.08
CA PHE A 63 1.91 -7.92 13.43
C PHE A 63 3.29 -7.35 13.76
N THR A 64 3.51 -6.06 13.59
CA THR A 64 4.76 -5.40 13.99
C THR A 64 4.82 -5.23 15.52
N SER A 65 6.03 -5.33 16.09
CA SER A 65 6.27 -5.28 17.54
C SER A 65 7.25 -4.16 17.90
N GLY A 66 7.18 -3.66 19.13
CA GLY A 66 8.03 -2.56 19.62
C GLY A 66 7.31 -1.22 19.76
N THR A 67 8.09 -0.13 19.90
CA THR A 67 7.53 1.22 20.03
C THR A 67 6.87 1.67 18.72
N LEU A 68 5.88 2.57 18.79
CA LEU A 68 5.11 2.98 17.62
C LEU A 68 6.00 3.55 16.50
N LEU A 69 6.92 4.46 16.83
CA LEU A 69 7.81 5.07 15.86
C LEU A 69 8.70 4.02 15.18
N TYR A 70 9.32 3.14 15.97
CA TYR A 70 10.15 2.05 15.45
C TYR A 70 9.35 1.13 14.52
N ARG A 71 8.13 0.75 14.92
CA ARG A 71 7.23 -0.08 14.10
C ARG A 71 6.91 0.57 12.77
N ILE A 72 6.60 1.87 12.76
CA ILE A 72 6.31 2.61 11.52
C ILE A 72 7.54 2.64 10.62
N ILE A 73 8.71 3.01 11.15
CA ILE A 73 9.94 3.09 10.37
C ILE A 73 10.29 1.72 9.76
N VAL A 74 10.33 0.67 10.58
CA VAL A 74 10.65 -0.68 10.09
C VAL A 74 9.62 -1.16 9.08
N PHE A 75 8.34 -0.88 9.30
CA PHE A 75 7.28 -1.27 8.37
C PHE A 75 7.44 -0.59 7.01
N LEU A 76 7.69 0.72 6.98
CA LEU A 76 7.92 1.45 5.73
C LEU A 76 9.21 1.01 5.05
N MET A 77 10.29 0.73 5.80
CA MET A 77 11.51 0.16 5.21
C MET A 77 11.27 -1.21 4.55
N VAL A 78 10.39 -2.03 5.13
CA VAL A 78 9.99 -3.32 4.53
C VAL A 78 9.15 -3.10 3.27
N VAL A 79 8.18 -2.18 3.31
CA VAL A 79 7.37 -1.82 2.13
C VAL A 79 8.27 -1.28 1.02
N PHE A 80 9.27 -0.49 1.36
CA PHE A 80 10.22 0.09 0.41
C PHE A 80 11.05 -1.01 -0.26
N ALA A 81 11.60 -1.93 0.54
CA ALA A 81 12.35 -3.07 0.03
C ALA A 81 11.48 -3.98 -0.87
N ILE A 82 10.23 -4.26 -0.47
CA ILE A 82 9.28 -5.01 -1.29
C ILE A 82 8.99 -4.27 -2.60
N SER A 83 8.78 -2.96 -2.53
CA SER A 83 8.49 -2.12 -3.71
C SER A 83 9.64 -2.12 -4.70
N LEU A 84 10.88 -1.98 -4.23
CA LEU A 84 12.06 -2.12 -5.08
C LEU A 84 12.14 -3.52 -5.70
N GLY A 85 11.82 -4.57 -4.93
CA GLY A 85 11.77 -5.94 -5.43
C GLY A 85 10.73 -6.14 -6.53
N VAL A 86 9.50 -5.64 -6.33
CA VAL A 86 8.42 -5.70 -7.31
C VAL A 86 8.81 -4.98 -8.60
N GLU A 87 9.27 -3.73 -8.51
CA GLU A 87 9.69 -2.94 -9.66
C GLU A 87 10.88 -3.58 -10.41
N SER A 88 11.84 -4.14 -9.66
CA SER A 88 12.97 -4.85 -10.26
C SER A 88 12.51 -6.07 -11.05
N ILE A 89 11.62 -6.89 -10.49
CA ILE A 89 11.07 -8.07 -11.20
C ILE A 89 10.22 -7.63 -12.40
N GLN A 90 9.40 -6.58 -12.25
CA GLN A 90 8.64 -6.01 -13.36
C GLN A 90 9.54 -5.56 -14.50
N SER A 91 10.72 -5.00 -14.19
CA SER A 91 11.69 -4.60 -15.20
C SER A 91 12.23 -5.78 -16.02
N MET A 92 12.37 -6.95 -15.39
CA MET A 92 12.82 -8.18 -16.06
C MET A 92 11.76 -8.79 -16.99
N VAL A 93 10.47 -8.49 -16.77
CA VAL A 93 9.36 -8.96 -17.62
C VAL A 93 8.92 -7.94 -18.69
N GLY A 94 9.74 -6.91 -18.92
CA GLY A 94 9.56 -5.95 -20.02
C GLY A 94 8.77 -4.69 -19.68
N ARG A 95 8.58 -4.37 -18.39
CA ARG A 95 8.08 -3.06 -17.94
C ARG A 95 9.25 -2.11 -17.66
N ALA A 96 9.05 -0.80 -17.76
CA ALA A 96 10.05 0.16 -17.29
C ALA A 96 10.00 0.24 -15.76
N PHE A 97 11.14 0.35 -15.09
CA PHE A 97 11.21 0.62 -13.66
C PHE A 97 10.64 2.01 -13.37
N GLN A 98 9.64 2.13 -12.49
CA GLN A 98 8.99 3.40 -12.18
C GLN A 98 9.12 3.76 -10.70
N TRP A 99 9.91 4.81 -10.40
CA TRP A 99 9.98 5.38 -9.05
C TRP A 99 8.62 5.86 -8.53
N GLY A 100 7.71 6.25 -9.43
CA GLY A 100 6.34 6.59 -9.10
C GLY A 100 5.58 5.43 -8.45
N ASP A 101 5.82 4.18 -8.89
CA ASP A 101 5.16 3.00 -8.33
C ASP A 101 5.70 2.67 -6.94
N VAL A 102 7.00 2.87 -6.69
CA VAL A 102 7.58 2.78 -5.33
C VAL A 102 6.91 3.79 -4.39
N LEU A 103 6.79 5.05 -4.81
CA LEU A 103 6.12 6.09 -4.02
C LEU A 103 4.64 5.76 -3.76
N ARG A 104 3.91 5.26 -4.76
CA ARG A 104 2.50 4.85 -4.63
C ARG A 104 2.32 3.70 -3.65
N ASN A 105 3.24 2.74 -3.64
CA ASN A 105 3.23 1.64 -2.68
C ASN A 105 3.41 2.15 -1.25
N GLU A 106 4.37 3.07 -1.03
CA GLU A 106 4.58 3.72 0.28
C GLU A 106 3.35 4.52 0.74
N LEU A 107 2.78 5.33 -0.15
CA LEU A 107 1.57 6.11 0.14
C LEU A 107 0.37 5.20 0.44
N GLY A 108 0.22 4.11 -0.30
CA GLY A 108 -0.77 3.06 -0.02
C GLY A 108 -0.58 2.48 1.38
N ALA A 109 0.63 2.04 1.72
CA ALA A 109 0.95 1.49 3.03
C ALA A 109 0.69 2.48 4.18
N LEU A 110 1.06 3.75 4.00
CA LEU A 110 0.77 4.84 4.94
C LEU A 110 -0.74 5.07 5.11
N LEU A 111 -1.51 5.00 4.02
CA LEU A 111 -2.96 5.11 4.06
C LEU A 111 -3.57 3.95 4.87
N GLY A 112 -3.19 2.72 4.58
CA GLY A 112 -3.64 1.52 5.28
C GLY A 112 -3.33 1.56 6.78
N LEU A 113 -2.10 1.97 7.11
CA LEU A 113 -1.67 2.22 8.48
C LEU A 113 -2.56 3.28 9.15
N SER A 114 -2.78 4.41 8.50
CA SER A 114 -3.56 5.53 9.05
C SER A 114 -5.00 5.11 9.35
N VAL A 115 -5.62 4.36 8.44
CA VAL A 115 -6.95 3.79 8.61
C VAL A 115 -6.97 2.81 9.79
N PHE A 116 -6.03 1.86 9.85
CA PHE A 116 -5.93 0.90 10.96
C PHE A 116 -5.80 1.62 12.31
N ARG A 117 -5.01 2.70 12.36
CA ARG A 117 -4.86 3.49 13.59
C ARG A 117 -6.14 4.20 13.96
N CYS A 118 -6.96 4.67 13.04
CA CYS A 118 -8.25 5.29 13.38
C CYS A 118 -9.20 4.31 14.10
N PHE A 119 -9.16 3.01 13.78
CA PHE A 119 -9.99 1.99 14.43
C PHE A 119 -9.52 1.52 15.81
N THR A 120 -8.30 1.88 16.22
CA THR A 120 -7.67 1.37 17.45
C THR A 120 -7.54 2.45 18.54
N VAL A 121 -8.42 3.45 18.54
CA VAL A 121 -8.37 4.58 19.46
C VAL A 121 -9.62 4.62 20.34
N SER A 122 -9.44 4.95 21.62
CA SER A 122 -10.52 5.10 22.60
C SER A 122 -10.76 6.54 23.04
N SER A 123 -9.88 7.48 22.65
CA SER A 123 -9.93 8.89 23.06
C SER A 123 -10.19 9.83 21.87
N GLY A 124 -11.13 10.76 22.02
CA GLY A 124 -11.48 11.74 20.98
C GLY A 124 -10.33 12.64 20.55
N ARG A 125 -9.46 13.08 21.47
CA ARG A 125 -8.26 13.89 21.13
C ARG A 125 -7.28 13.10 20.27
N GLN A 126 -7.07 11.83 20.59
CA GLN A 126 -6.20 10.96 19.81
C GLN A 126 -6.82 10.63 18.45
N LEU A 127 -8.15 10.48 18.37
CA LEU A 127 -8.86 10.29 17.12
C LEU A 127 -8.66 11.50 16.19
N SER A 128 -8.81 12.73 16.70
CA SER A 128 -8.58 13.95 15.93
C SER A 128 -7.17 13.98 15.31
N LEU A 129 -6.12 13.70 16.08
CA LEU A 129 -4.75 13.64 15.56
C LEU A 129 -4.57 12.56 14.48
N ARG A 130 -5.19 11.39 14.66
CA ARG A 130 -5.12 10.29 13.68
C ARG A 130 -5.90 10.63 12.39
N LEU A 131 -7.03 11.33 12.50
CA LEU A 131 -7.80 11.82 11.36
C LEU A 131 -7.05 12.93 10.62
N THR A 132 -6.39 13.84 11.32
CA THR A 132 -5.51 14.85 10.69
C THR A 132 -4.40 14.19 9.91
N TRP A 133 -3.75 13.17 10.49
CA TRP A 133 -2.72 12.40 9.79
C TRP A 133 -3.27 11.68 8.55
N LEU A 134 -4.42 11.01 8.68
CA LEU A 134 -5.12 10.39 7.55
C LEU A 134 -5.41 11.39 6.43
N LEU A 135 -5.89 12.59 6.78
CA LEU A 135 -6.17 13.65 5.83
C LEU A 135 -4.89 14.10 5.10
N LEU A 136 -3.77 14.26 5.82
CA LEU A 136 -2.49 14.62 5.21
C LEU A 136 -2.01 13.56 4.21
N VAL A 137 -2.15 12.28 4.55
CA VAL A 137 -1.82 11.17 3.63
C VAL A 137 -2.73 11.17 2.39
N MET A 138 -4.03 11.42 2.57
CA MET A 138 -4.97 11.56 1.45
C MET A 138 -4.62 12.73 0.55
N ILE A 139 -4.24 13.89 1.11
CA ILE A 139 -3.78 15.05 0.34
C ILE A 139 -2.50 14.71 -0.44
N ALA A 140 -1.53 14.04 0.19
CA ALA A 140 -0.30 13.61 -0.48
C ALA A 140 -0.58 12.67 -1.66
N ILE A 141 -1.52 11.74 -1.50
CA ILE A 141 -2.00 10.90 -2.61
C ILE A 141 -2.61 11.75 -3.71
N VAL A 142 -3.54 12.66 -3.40
CA VAL A 142 -4.17 13.52 -4.42
C VAL A 142 -3.12 14.33 -5.19
N ILE A 143 -2.12 14.89 -4.50
CA ILE A 143 -1.02 15.63 -5.13
C ILE A 143 -0.21 14.74 -6.07
N GLU A 144 0.14 13.51 -5.65
CA GLU A 144 0.83 12.54 -6.53
C GLU A 144 0.00 12.21 -7.78
N ARG A 145 -1.33 12.23 -7.66
CA ARG A 145 -2.25 11.98 -8.78
C ARG A 145 -2.55 13.20 -9.66
N LEU A 146 -2.19 14.42 -9.25
CA LEU A 146 -2.53 15.64 -10.01
C LEU A 146 -2.02 15.66 -11.47
N PRO A 147 -0.79 15.23 -11.79
CA PRO A 147 -0.31 15.24 -13.18
C PRO A 147 -1.21 14.42 -14.11
N LEU A 148 -1.76 13.32 -13.59
CA LEU A 148 -2.68 12.42 -14.25
C LEU A 148 -4.06 13.07 -14.47
N VAL A 149 -4.55 13.82 -13.49
CA VAL A 149 -5.83 14.54 -13.55
C VAL A 149 -5.76 15.66 -14.58
N HIS A 150 -4.62 16.37 -14.65
CA HIS A 150 -4.37 17.37 -15.66
C HIS A 150 -4.36 16.75 -17.06
N GLU A 151 -3.70 15.61 -17.24
CA GLU A 151 -3.66 14.92 -18.54
C GLU A 151 -5.04 14.46 -19.01
N VAL A 152 -5.87 13.92 -18.11
CA VAL A 152 -7.26 13.52 -18.43
C VAL A 152 -8.17 14.72 -18.72
N MET A 153 -8.01 15.84 -18.00
CA MET A 153 -8.87 17.02 -18.18
C MET A 153 -8.52 17.85 -19.42
N PHE A 154 -7.26 17.90 -19.83
CA PHE A 154 -6.79 18.82 -20.89
C PHE A 154 -6.41 18.14 -22.22
N GLN A 155 -6.42 16.79 -22.33
CA GLN A 155 -6.26 16.09 -23.62
C GLN A 155 -7.56 15.96 -24.45
N HIS A 156 -8.68 16.51 -23.98
CA HIS A 156 -9.96 16.53 -24.69
C HIS A 156 -10.36 17.90 -25.27
N THR A 157 -9.43 18.85 -25.34
CA THR A 157 -9.57 20.14 -26.05
C THR A 157 -8.53 20.25 -27.14
#